data_AF-A0A101ELK7-F1
#
_entry.id   AF-A0A101ELK7-F1
#
_cell.length_a   1.000
_cell.length_b   1.000
_cell.length_c   1.000
_cell.angle_alpha   90.00
_cell.angle_beta   90.00
_cell.angle_gamma   90.00
#
_symmetry.space_group_name_H-M   'P 1'
#
loop_
_entity.id
_entity.type
_entity.pdbx_description
1 polymer ?
#
loop_
_entity_poly.entity_id
_entity_poly.type
_entity_poly.pdbx_seq_one_letter_code
_entity_poly.pdbx_strand_id
1 'polypeptide(L)' 'MRCLKVAFGMEDDETLTDAHYGDSEFFVIYKVCEDGSVKLIEKRPNKAKDFEEKKTMTTAI' A
#
# COMPACT_ATOMS: atom_id res chain seq x y z
N MET A 1 -11.84 -7.59 -22.52
CA MET A 1 -10.56 -7.14 -21.94
C MET A 1 -10.70 -7.02 -20.44
N ARG A 2 -9.96 -7.85 -19.72
CA ARG A 2 -9.91 -7.80 -18.26
C ARG A 2 -8.80 -6.84 -17.84
N CYS A 3 -9.01 -6.17 -16.72
CA CYS A 3 -8.00 -5.31 -16.11
C CYS A 3 -7.94 -5.60 -14.62
N LEU A 4 -6.74 -5.54 -14.06
CA LEU A 4 -6.49 -5.66 -12.63
C LEU A 4 -6.27 -4.26 -12.05
N LYS A 5 -6.71 -4.06 -10.81
CA LYS A 5 -6.28 -2.96 -9.98
C LYS A 5 -5.23 -3.49 -9.02
N VAL A 6 -4.03 -2.91 -9.07
CA VAL A 6 -2.89 -3.33 -8.26
C VAL A 6 -2.47 -2.18 -7.37
N ALA A 7 -2.32 -2.45 -6.08
CA ALA A 7 -1.77 -1.50 -5.13
C ALA A 7 -0.29 -1.84 -4.87
N PHE A 8 0.57 -0.83 -4.94
CA PHE A 8 1.98 -0.94 -4.58
C PHE A 8 2.26 -0.09 -3.35
N GLY A 9 3.00 -0.68 -2.40
CA GLY A 9 3.51 0.02 -1.23
C GLY A 9 4.80 0.74 -1.58
N MET A 10 4.85 2.04 -1.33
CA MET A 10 5.94 2.92 -1.75
C MET A 10 6.66 3.49 -0.52
N GLU A 11 7.98 3.64 -0.63
CA GLU A 11 8.78 4.41 0.33
C GLU A 11 8.89 5.88 -0.10
N ASP A 12 9.13 6.11 -1.38
CA ASP A 12 9.07 7.41 -2.02
C ASP A 12 8.43 7.32 -3.43
N ASP A 13 8.52 8.38 -4.23
CA ASP A 13 7.91 8.41 -5.57
C ASP A 13 8.61 7.54 -6.61
N GLU A 14 9.80 7.01 -6.30
CA GLU A 14 10.63 6.21 -7.22
C GLU A 14 10.76 4.75 -6.79
N THR A 15 10.63 4.46 -5.48
CA THR A 15 10.99 3.17 -4.89
C THR A 15 9.82 2.46 -4.20
N LEU A 16 9.75 1.14 -4.42
CA LEU A 16 8.88 0.26 -3.63
C LEU A 16 9.42 0.15 -2.21
N THR A 17 8.54 -0.02 -1.23
CA THR A 17 8.99 -0.33 0.13
C THR A 17 9.80 -1.62 0.16
N ASP A 18 10.94 -1.61 0.86
CA ASP A 18 11.76 -2.79 1.12
C ASP A 18 11.38 -3.50 2.44
N ALA A 19 10.48 -2.90 3.22
CA ALA A 19 9.94 -3.41 4.48
C ALA A 19 8.61 -4.17 4.29
N HIS A 20 7.77 -4.25 5.32
CA HIS A 20 6.43 -4.82 5.16
C HIS A 20 5.53 -3.86 4.40
N TYR A 21 4.59 -4.40 3.61
CA TYR A 21 3.60 -3.59 2.89
C TYR A 21 2.86 -2.58 3.81
N GLY A 22 2.59 -2.97 5.06
CA GLY A 22 1.96 -2.11 6.07
C GLY A 22 2.79 -0.88 6.49
N ASP A 23 4.09 -0.92 6.25
CA ASP A 23 5.05 0.11 6.66
C ASP A 23 5.27 1.18 5.56
N SER A 24 4.67 1.02 4.38
CA SER A 24 4.76 1.96 3.26
C SER A 24 4.39 3.39 3.66
N GLU A 25 5.02 4.41 3.08
CA GLU A 25 4.63 5.82 3.28
C GLU A 25 3.29 6.13 2.61
N PHE A 26 3.09 5.59 1.41
CA PHE A 26 1.85 5.71 0.67
C PHE A 26 1.65 4.51 -0.26
N PHE A 27 0.44 4.45 -0.81
CA PHE A 27 0.04 3.42 -1.76
C PHE A 27 -0.33 4.06 -3.09
N VAL A 28 0.20 3.51 -4.18
CA VAL A 28 -0.21 3.87 -5.55
C VAL A 28 -1.04 2.75 -6.13
N ILE A 29 -2.17 3.11 -6.75
CA ILE A 29 -3.12 2.16 -7.34
C ILE A 29 -3.08 2.31 -8.85
N TYR A 30 -2.64 1.27 -9.55
CA TYR A 30 -2.62 1.22 -11.00
C TYR A 30 -3.74 0.33 -11.56
N LYS A 31 -4.25 0.72 -12.72
CA LYS A 31 -5.02 -0.15 -13.61
C LYS A 31 -4.06 -0.74 -14.64
N VAL A 32 -4.01 -2.07 -14.70
CA VAL A 32 -3.22 -2.82 -15.70
C VAL A 32 -4.18 -3.68 -16.50
N CYS A 33 -4.16 -3.58 -17.83
CA CYS A 33 -5.06 -4.31 -18.72
C CYS A 33 -4.30 -5.30 -19.61
N GLU A 34 -5.01 -6.30 -20.15
CA GLU A 34 -4.45 -7.34 -21.03
C GLU A 34 -3.81 -6.80 -22.32
N ASP A 35 -4.15 -5.59 -22.73
CA ASP A 35 -3.59 -4.90 -23.90
C ASP A 35 -2.25 -4.21 -23.62
N GLY A 36 -1.72 -4.33 -22.40
CA GLY A 36 -0.48 -3.69 -21.97
C GLY A 36 -0.66 -2.25 -21.49
N SER A 37 -1.88 -1.71 -21.48
CA SER A 37 -2.11 -0.37 -20.95
C SER A 37 -1.95 -0.33 -19.42
N VAL A 38 -1.21 0.68 -18.95
CA VAL A 38 -0.97 0.95 -17.53
C VAL A 38 -1.38 2.38 -17.22
N LYS A 39 -2.24 2.56 -16.21
CA LYS A 39 -2.72 3.88 -15.80
C LYS A 39 -2.71 4.02 -14.28
N LEU A 40 -2.06 5.05 -13.76
CA LEU A 40 -2.19 5.45 -12.36
C LEU A 40 -3.64 5.93 -12.12
N ILE A 41 -4.31 5.33 -11.14
CA ILE A 41 -5.67 5.70 -10.75
C ILE A 41 -5.62 6.65 -9.55
N GLU A 42 -4.87 6.28 -8.50
CA GLU A 42 -4.88 6.99 -7.21
C GLU A 42 -3.52 6.88 -6.51
N LYS A 43 -3.17 7.91 -5.73
CA LYS A 43 -2.12 7.89 -4.70
C LYS A 43 -2.76 8.18 -3.34
N ARG A 44 -2.53 7.32 -2.35
CA ARG A 44 -3.18 7.40 -1.03
C ARG A 44 -2.14 7.33 0.10
N PRO A 45 -2.11 8.29 1.04
CA PRO A 45 -1.19 8.24 2.17
C PRO A 45 -1.53 7.06 3.10
N ASN A 46 -0.51 6.49 3.76
CA ASN A 46 -0.71 5.44 4.74
C ASN A 46 -1.18 6.00 6.10
N LYS A 47 -2.49 6.01 6.30
CA LYS A 47 -3.12 6.49 7.54
C LYS A 47 -2.95 5.54 8.73
N ALA A 48 -2.46 4.31 8.52
CA ALA A 48 -2.24 3.39 9.63
C ALA A 48 -1.08 3.85 10.52
N LYS A 49 -0.13 4.62 9.97
CA LYS A 49 0.98 5.22 10.74
C LYS A 49 0.52 6.20 11.81
N ASP A 50 -0.63 6.84 11.61
CA ASP A 50 -1.22 7.79 12.56
C ASP A 50 -2.09 7.10 13.62
N PHE A 51 -2.21 5.77 13.58
CA PHE A 51 -3.06 5.00 14.47
C PHE A 51 -2.23 4.43 15.62
N GLU A 52 -2.44 4.89 16.85
CA GLU A 52 -1.84 4.25 18.02
C GLU A 52 -2.40 2.83 18.20
N GLU A 53 -1.55 1.83 18.06
CA GLU A 53 -1.89 0.46 18.42
C GLU A 53 -2.16 0.36 19.92
N LYS A 54 -3.39 -0.01 20.30
CA LYS A 54 -3.69 -0.42 21.67
C LYS A 54 -2.90 -1.70 21.97
N LYS A 55 -1.79 -1.57 22.71
CA LYS A 55 -1.10 -2.71 23.32
C LYS A 55 -2.06 -3.42 24.26
N THR A 56 -2.70 -4.48 23.79
CA THR A 56 -3.41 -5.41 24.67
C THR A 56 -2.34 -6.23 25.38
N MET A 57 -1.89 -5.77 26.54
CA MET A 57 -1.08 -6.58 27.43
C MET A 57 -2.00 -7.65 28.03
N THR A 58 -2.09 -8.81 27.38
CA THR A 58 -2.60 -10.00 28.03
C THR A 58 -1.50 -10.49 28.97
N THR A 59 -1.59 -10.11 30.25
CA THR A 59 -0.82 -10.77 31.30
C THR A 59 -1.20 -12.25 31.27
N ALA A 60 -0.29 -13.11 30.84
CA ALA A 60 -0.44 -14.55 30.99
C ALA A 60 -0.48 -14.84 32.50
N ILE A 61 -1.59 -15.43 32.96
CA ILE A 61 -1.78 -15.91 34.33
C ILE A 61 -1.16 -17.31 34.43
#